data_AF-A0A285V0C9-F1
#
_entry.id   AF-A0A285V0C9-F1
#
_cell.length_a   1.000
_cell.length_b   1.000
_cell.length_c   1.000
_cell.angle_alpha   90.00
_cell.angle_beta   90.00
_cell.angle_gamma   90.00
#
_symmetry.space_group_name_H-M   'P 1'
#
loop_
_entity.id
_entity.type
_entity.pdbx_description
1 polymer ?
#
loop_
_entity_poly.entity_id
_entity_poly.type
_entity_poly.pdbx_seq_one_letter_code
_entity_poly.pdbx_strand_id
1 'polypeptide(L)'
;MPDDDRIPAAELPPGAVRRSGDWAVGNRGPGPDGEDRFFAVSRRCRHQLADLSEGTVDADGCLVCPWHRSRYDVRTGEMVEGPRGFLGYHGPTPGYTQLIRLIGSVARLRVRRARRDGDDVVLE
;
A
#
# COMPACT_ATOMS: atom_id res chain seq x y z
N MET A 1 -17.65 -3.99 -17.49
CA MET A 1 -16.89 -3.39 -16.37
C MET A 1 -15.49 -3.98 -16.49
N PRO A 2 -14.40 -3.20 -16.42
CA PRO A 2 -13.10 -3.78 -16.70
C PRO A 2 -12.79 -4.83 -15.62
N ASP A 3 -12.27 -5.98 -16.03
CA ASP A 3 -11.92 -7.12 -15.15
C ASP A 3 -10.90 -6.74 -14.05
N ASP A 4 -10.33 -5.53 -14.11
CA ASP A 4 -9.34 -4.98 -13.18
C ASP A 4 -9.87 -4.58 -11.79
N ASP A 5 -11.17 -4.73 -11.52
CA ASP A 5 -11.80 -4.36 -10.23
C ASP A 5 -12.04 -5.55 -9.29
N ARG A 6 -11.61 -6.76 -9.67
CA ARG A 6 -11.76 -7.98 -8.86
C ARG A 6 -10.45 -8.74 -8.70
N ILE A 7 -10.17 -9.21 -7.49
CA ILE A 7 -9.05 -10.12 -7.16
C ILE A 7 -9.58 -11.26 -6.30
N PRO A 8 -9.19 -12.53 -6.55
CA PRO A 8 -9.54 -13.63 -5.65
C PRO A 8 -9.02 -13.39 -4.24
N ALA A 9 -9.87 -13.50 -3.22
CA ALA A 9 -9.51 -13.25 -1.83
C ALA A 9 -8.39 -14.18 -1.33
N ALA A 10 -8.29 -15.38 -1.88
CA ALA A 10 -7.22 -16.34 -1.60
C ALA A 10 -5.81 -15.82 -1.99
N GLU A 11 -5.71 -14.90 -2.94
CA GLU A 11 -4.44 -14.27 -3.32
C GLU A 11 -4.03 -13.14 -2.37
N LEU A 12 -4.93 -12.74 -1.48
CA LEU A 12 -4.77 -11.67 -0.50
C LEU A 12 -4.87 -12.19 0.94
N PRO A 13 -4.02 -13.15 1.38
CA PRO A 13 -3.94 -13.48 2.79
C PRO A 13 -3.51 -12.25 3.61
N PRO A 14 -3.77 -12.21 4.94
CA PRO A 14 -3.33 -11.12 5.79
C PRO A 14 -1.84 -10.79 5.59
N GLY A 15 -1.53 -9.51 5.34
CA GLY A 15 -0.17 -9.05 5.05
C GLY A 15 0.16 -8.91 3.56
N ALA A 16 -0.57 -9.58 2.68
CA ALA A 16 -0.30 -9.58 1.24
C ALA A 16 -0.82 -8.32 0.54
N VAL A 17 -0.16 -8.00 -0.57
CA VAL A 17 -0.55 -6.96 -1.52
C VAL A 17 -0.47 -7.57 -2.93
N ARG A 18 -1.44 -7.26 -3.78
CA ARG A 18 -1.54 -7.70 -5.18
C ARG A 18 -1.94 -6.55 -6.09
N ARG A 19 -1.72 -6.74 -7.38
CA ARG A 19 -2.02 -5.74 -8.40
C ARG A 19 -3.40 -5.97 -8.99
N SER A 20 -4.19 -4.90 -9.08
CA SER A 20 -5.46 -4.84 -9.81
C SER A 20 -5.44 -3.60 -10.70
N GLY A 21 -5.12 -3.75 -11.99
CA GLY A 21 -4.90 -2.61 -12.90
C GLY A 21 -3.85 -1.62 -12.37
N ASP A 22 -4.31 -0.42 -12.00
CA ASP A 22 -3.52 0.69 -11.43
C ASP A 22 -3.50 0.74 -9.88
N TRP A 23 -4.12 -0.23 -9.24
CA TRP A 23 -4.27 -0.33 -7.80
C TRP A 23 -3.37 -1.40 -7.20
N ALA A 24 -2.79 -1.07 -6.05
CA ALA A 24 -2.23 -2.02 -5.10
C ALA A 24 -3.32 -2.33 -4.06
N VAL A 25 -3.79 -3.58 -4.08
CA VAL A 25 -4.85 -4.09 -3.21
C VAL A 25 -4.21 -4.95 -2.14
N GLY A 26 -4.54 -4.73 -0.88
CA GLY A 26 -3.93 -5.51 0.20
C GLY A 26 -4.90 -5.84 1.32
N ASN A 27 -4.47 -6.78 2.16
CA ASN A 27 -5.22 -7.25 3.32
C ASN A 27 -4.46 -6.90 4.61
N ARG A 28 -5.09 -6.11 5.50
CA ARG A 28 -4.53 -5.75 6.81
C ARG A 28 -4.83 -6.77 7.92
N GLY A 29 -5.44 -7.89 7.57
CA GLY A 29 -5.88 -8.92 8.50
C GLY A 29 -7.19 -8.57 9.22
N PRO A 30 -7.57 -9.40 10.21
CA PRO A 30 -8.90 -9.40 10.82
C PRO A 30 -9.12 -8.18 11.72
N GLY A 31 -10.30 -7.57 11.59
CA GLY A 31 -10.85 -6.46 12.36
C GLY A 31 -11.29 -6.81 13.76
N PRO A 32 -11.71 -5.81 14.55
CA PRO A 32 -12.39 -6.05 15.82
C PRO A 32 -13.66 -6.90 15.67
N ASP A 33 -14.28 -6.87 14.50
CA ASP A 33 -15.42 -7.67 14.06
C ASP A 33 -15.02 -9.08 13.57
N GLY A 34 -13.72 -9.40 13.52
CA GLY A 34 -13.20 -10.68 13.05
C GLY A 34 -13.01 -10.77 11.53
N GLU A 35 -13.49 -9.78 10.77
CA GLU A 35 -13.45 -9.79 9.31
C GLU A 35 -12.18 -9.12 8.76
N ASP A 36 -11.65 -9.64 7.67
CA ASP A 36 -10.44 -9.09 7.05
C ASP A 36 -10.65 -7.67 6.48
N ARG A 37 -9.70 -6.78 6.80
CA ARG A 37 -9.75 -5.38 6.38
C ARG A 37 -8.93 -5.15 5.11
N PHE A 38 -9.59 -5.25 3.97
CA PHE A 38 -9.01 -4.95 2.67
C PHE A 38 -8.84 -3.44 2.41
N PHE A 39 -7.93 -3.09 1.51
CA PHE A 39 -7.74 -1.72 1.02
C PHE A 39 -7.30 -1.74 -0.44
N ALA A 40 -7.48 -0.61 -1.15
CA ALA A 40 -6.87 -0.37 -2.44
C ALA A 40 -6.28 1.05 -2.50
N VAL A 41 -5.04 1.17 -2.94
CA VAL A 41 -4.37 2.45 -3.15
C VAL A 41 -3.68 2.53 -4.50
N SER A 42 -3.44 3.72 -5.04
CA SER A 42 -2.70 3.85 -6.30
C SER A 42 -1.34 3.19 -6.18
N ARG A 43 -0.96 2.36 -7.15
CA ARG A 43 0.19 1.45 -7.01
C ARG A 43 1.57 2.11 -7.09
N ARG A 44 1.69 3.36 -7.54
CA ARG A 44 3.01 4.00 -7.75
C ARG A 44 3.49 4.69 -6.48
N CYS A 45 4.63 4.24 -5.96
CA CYS A 45 5.30 4.87 -4.84
C CYS A 45 5.63 6.35 -5.14
N ARG A 46 5.36 7.25 -4.18
CA ARG A 46 5.61 8.69 -4.30
C ARG A 46 7.09 9.08 -4.20
N HIS A 47 7.98 8.11 -4.01
CA HIS A 47 9.42 8.32 -3.99
C HIS A 47 10.05 8.10 -5.38
N GLN A 48 10.09 6.86 -5.86
CA GLN A 48 10.72 6.49 -7.13
C GLN A 48 9.83 5.58 -7.98
N LEU A 49 8.51 5.68 -7.83
CA LEU A 49 7.50 5.01 -8.67
C LEU A 49 7.55 3.48 -8.66
N ALA A 50 8.22 2.89 -7.66
CA ALA A 50 8.15 1.46 -7.34
C ALA A 50 6.70 0.97 -7.37
N ASP A 51 6.49 -0.25 -7.86
CA ASP A 51 5.18 -0.87 -7.84
C ASP A 51 4.87 -1.37 -6.42
N LEU A 52 3.95 -0.68 -5.75
CA LEU A 52 3.55 -0.97 -4.39
C LEU A 52 2.77 -2.28 -4.29
N SER A 53 2.29 -2.86 -5.40
CA SER A 53 1.69 -4.19 -5.39
C SER A 53 2.70 -5.30 -5.04
N GLU A 54 4.00 -5.03 -5.17
CA GLU A 54 5.08 -5.93 -4.74
C GLU A 54 5.51 -5.69 -3.28
N GLY A 55 4.84 -4.75 -2.60
CA GLY A 55 5.06 -4.45 -1.20
C GLY A 55 4.38 -5.43 -0.24
N THR A 56 4.44 -5.10 1.04
CA THR A 56 3.81 -5.88 2.12
C THR A 56 3.07 -4.95 3.08
N VAL A 57 2.14 -5.50 3.84
CA VAL A 57 1.54 -4.78 4.98
C VAL A 57 2.31 -5.13 6.25
N ASP A 58 2.68 -4.12 7.05
CA ASP A 58 3.32 -4.34 8.35
C ASP A 58 2.32 -4.54 9.50
N ALA A 59 2.84 -4.78 10.71
CA ALA A 59 2.04 -5.03 11.92
C ALA A 59 1.13 -3.86 12.31
N ASP A 60 1.45 -2.62 11.89
CA ASP A 60 0.61 -1.45 12.15
C ASP A 60 -0.46 -1.27 11.06
N GLY A 61 -0.52 -2.18 10.09
CA GLY A 61 -1.45 -2.12 8.96
C GLY A 61 -1.05 -1.10 7.88
N CYS A 62 0.21 -0.67 7.85
CA CYS A 62 0.73 0.23 6.82
C CYS A 62 1.28 -0.55 5.63
N LEU A 63 1.09 0.01 4.43
CA LEU A 63 1.69 -0.51 3.20
C LEU A 63 3.17 -0.10 3.13
N VAL A 64 4.05 -1.07 2.97
CA VAL A 64 5.50 -0.90 2.93
C VAL A 64 6.01 -1.07 1.50
N CYS A 65 6.66 -0.02 0.99
CA CYS A 65 7.29 -0.02 -0.32
C CYS A 65 8.41 -1.08 -0.41
N PRO A 66 8.48 -1.87 -1.50
CA PRO A 66 9.46 -2.95 -1.64
C PRO A 66 10.90 -2.45 -1.79
N TRP A 67 11.12 -1.24 -2.31
CA TRP A 67 12.47 -0.74 -2.59
C TRP A 67 13.13 -0.12 -1.36
N HIS A 68 12.55 0.95 -0.83
CA HIS A 68 13.15 1.75 0.25
C HIS A 68 12.28 1.78 1.50
N ARG A 69 11.33 0.86 1.65
CA ARG A 69 10.56 0.69 2.90
C ARG A 69 9.79 1.93 3.37
N SER A 70 9.48 2.87 2.46
CA SER A 70 8.51 3.94 2.76
C SER A 70 7.18 3.32 3.17
N ARG A 71 6.56 3.84 4.23
CA ARG A 71 5.31 3.35 4.79
C ARG A 71 4.18 4.31 4.48
N TYR A 72 3.05 3.76 4.08
CA TYR A 72 1.84 4.51 3.77
C TYR A 72 0.68 4.05 4.66
N ASP A 73 -0.05 5.02 5.23
CA ASP A 73 -1.37 4.74 5.79
C ASP A 73 -2.34 4.52 4.62
N VAL A 74 -2.81 3.29 4.48
CA VAL A 74 -3.67 2.89 3.36
C VAL A 74 -5.10 3.44 3.44
N ARG A 75 -5.50 3.99 4.60
CA ARG A 75 -6.82 4.63 4.79
C ARG A 75 -6.85 6.03 4.21
N THR A 76 -5.72 6.73 4.25
CA THR A 76 -5.59 8.14 3.85
C THR A 76 -4.72 8.32 2.61
N GLY A 77 -3.92 7.31 2.27
CA GLY A 77 -2.91 7.36 1.22
C GLY A 77 -1.64 8.14 1.61
N GLU A 78 -1.54 8.60 2.86
CA GLU A 78 -0.43 9.42 3.32
C GLU A 78 0.84 8.60 3.57
N MET A 79 2.00 9.13 3.14
CA MET A 79 3.30 8.58 3.51
C MET A 79 3.63 8.95 4.97
N VAL A 80 3.33 8.03 5.89
CA VAL A 80 3.62 8.20 7.33
C VAL A 80 5.10 8.00 7.65
N GLU A 81 5.81 7.26 6.79
CA GLU A 81 7.25 7.06 6.91
C GLU A 81 7.94 7.11 5.54
N GLY A 82 8.90 8.02 5.40
CA GLY A 82 9.73 8.19 4.21
C GLY A 82 10.72 7.05 3.96
N PRO A 83 11.43 7.09 2.83
CA PRO A 83 12.36 6.03 2.44
C PRO A 83 13.49 5.86 3.45
N ARG A 84 13.80 4.60 3.75
CA ARG A 84 15.00 4.13 4.41
C ARG A 84 15.96 3.64 3.33
N GLY A 85 17.06 4.36 3.17
CA GLY A 85 18.13 4.04 2.22
C GLY A 85 18.08 4.82 0.90
N PHE A 86 19.27 4.98 0.30
CA PHE A 86 19.52 5.67 -0.96
C PHE A 86 20.79 5.08 -1.61
N LEU A 87 20.76 4.66 -2.88
CA LEU A 87 21.96 4.27 -3.66
C LEU A 87 22.93 3.31 -2.92
N GLY A 88 22.43 2.14 -2.49
CA GLY A 88 23.25 1.12 -1.81
C GLY A 88 23.50 1.38 -0.31
N TYR A 89 23.09 2.53 0.21
CA TYR A 89 23.06 2.80 1.65
C TYR A 89 21.71 2.37 2.24
N HIS A 90 21.70 1.53 3.28
CA HIS A 90 20.50 1.10 4.01
C HIS A 90 20.38 1.84 5.36
N GLY A 91 20.11 3.15 5.30
CA GLY A 91 19.85 3.98 6.47
C GLY A 91 19.07 5.25 6.12
N PRO A 92 18.49 5.98 7.09
CA PRO A 92 17.82 7.25 6.80
C PRO A 92 18.84 8.28 6.30
N THR A 93 18.55 8.97 5.20
CA THR A 93 19.37 10.10 4.72
C THR A 93 18.77 11.39 5.29
N PRO A 94 19.38 12.00 6.32
CA PRO A 94 18.80 13.17 6.99
C PRO A 94 18.57 14.31 6.00
N GLY A 95 17.47 15.06 6.14
CA GLY A 95 17.03 16.09 5.19
C GLY A 95 16.26 15.52 4.00
N TYR A 96 16.84 14.61 3.22
CA TYR A 96 16.19 14.02 2.04
C TYR A 96 14.95 13.17 2.41
N THR A 97 15.06 12.32 3.44
CA THR A 97 13.91 11.54 3.92
C THR A 97 12.76 12.44 4.37
N GLN A 98 13.05 13.61 4.97
CA GLN A 98 12.04 14.57 5.43
C GLN A 98 11.37 15.30 4.26
N LEU A 99 12.15 15.70 3.25
CA LEU A 99 11.61 16.31 2.02
C LEU A 99 10.68 15.35 1.28
N ILE A 100 11.08 14.08 1.10
CA ILE A 100 10.24 13.09 0.42
C ILE A 100 8.98 12.78 1.23
N ARG A 101 9.05 12.74 2.57
CA ARG A 101 7.86 12.63 3.43
C ARG A 101 6.89 13.79 3.17
N LEU A 102 7.39 15.02 3.11
CA LEU A 102 6.56 16.21 2.85
C LEU A 102 5.91 16.15 1.45
N ILE A 103 6.65 15.72 0.43
CA ILE A 103 6.10 15.53 -0.91
C ILE A 103 5.04 14.42 -0.87
N GLY A 104 5.30 13.30 -0.20
CA GLY A 104 4.38 12.17 -0.08
C GLY A 104 3.12 12.47 0.74
N SER A 105 3.18 13.40 1.70
CA SER A 105 2.02 13.83 2.48
C SER A 105 1.12 14.79 1.71
N VAL A 106 1.68 15.58 0.78
CA VAL A 106 0.93 16.46 -0.14
C VAL A 106 0.42 15.69 -1.36
N ALA A 107 1.26 14.86 -1.97
CA ALA A 107 0.92 14.01 -3.11
C ALA A 107 0.52 12.60 -2.64
N ARG A 108 -0.53 12.50 -1.82
CA ARG A 108 -1.00 11.23 -1.24
C ARG A 108 -1.32 10.20 -2.32
N LEU A 109 -1.23 8.92 -1.97
CA LEU A 109 -1.79 7.87 -2.81
C LEU A 109 -3.29 8.09 -2.95
N ARG A 110 -3.85 7.80 -4.13
CA ARG A 110 -5.31 7.70 -4.26
C ARG A 110 -5.77 6.51 -3.44
N VAL A 111 -6.90 6.61 -2.77
CA VAL A 111 -7.51 5.52 -2.00
C VAL A 111 -8.82 5.15 -2.68
N ARG A 112 -9.09 3.85 -2.77
CA ARG A 112 -10.34 3.29 -3.26
C ARG A 112 -10.86 2.27 -2.26
N ARG A 113 -12.19 2.10 -2.20
CA ARG A 113 -12.77 1.11 -1.29
C ARG A 113 -12.48 -0.28 -1.85
N ALA A 114 -12.12 -1.21 -0.96
CA ALA A 114 -11.99 -2.62 -1.29
C ALA A 114 -12.78 -3.41 -0.25
N ARG A 115 -13.62 -4.33 -0.69
CA ARG A 115 -14.42 -5.19 0.19
C ARG A 115 -14.45 -6.61 -0.33
N ARG A 116 -14.62 -7.56 0.57
CA ARG A 116 -14.90 -8.94 0.20
C ARG A 116 -16.35 -9.06 -0.31
N ASP A 117 -16.52 -9.78 -1.41
CA ASP A 117 -17.79 -10.16 -2.02
C ASP A 117 -17.69 -11.65 -2.41
N GLY A 118 -18.17 -12.53 -1.53
CA GLY A 118 -17.97 -13.97 -1.66
C GLY A 118 -16.49 -14.37 -1.60
N ASP A 119 -15.99 -14.96 -2.68
CA ASP A 119 -14.61 -15.43 -2.81
C ASP A 119 -13.67 -14.38 -3.43
N ASP A 120 -14.21 -13.21 -3.81
CA ASP A 120 -13.45 -12.11 -4.41
C ASP A 120 -13.32 -10.92 -3.45
N VAL A 121 -12.30 -10.10 -3.71
CA VAL A 121 -12.18 -8.73 -3.23
C VAL A 121 -12.48 -7.80 -4.40
N VAL A 122 -13.48 -6.93 -4.22
CA VAL A 122 -13.99 -6.01 -5.22
C VAL A 122 -13.61 -4.58 -4.87
N LEU A 123 -13.17 -3.82 -5.88
CA LEU A 123 -12.82 -2.41 -5.76
C LEU A 123 -14.02 -1.54 -6.14
N GLU A 124 -14.38 -0.60 -5.27
CA GLU A 124 -15.49 0.36 -5.46
C GLU A 124 -14.98 1.80 -5.52
#